data_AF-A0A2J5I4E8-F1
#
_entry.id   AF-A0A2J5I4E8-F1
#
_cell.length_a   1.000
_cell.length_b   1.000
_cell.length_c   1.000
_cell.angle_alpha   90.00
_cell.angle_beta   90.00
_cell.angle_gamma   90.00
#
_symmetry.space_group_name_H-M   'P 1'
#
loop_
_entity.id
_entity.type
_entity.pdbx_description
1 polymer ?
#
loop_
_entity_poly.entity_id
_entity_poly.type
_entity_poly.pdbx_seq_one_letter_code
_entity_poly.pdbx_strand_id
1 'polypeptide(L)'
;MAPRRGGGGGYSSGSSSDSCPYGFTDSYSQTLIAFYALYCVVFLVLFFVTGRRARKVKIAGLAKCLTYMSLTFAFVHIILQIVFTTMAQCGHITNDDYIPGIVASSWMISFMKYFLLVLILASICQRLNNKSPPIKIVTTIVLALLGVLLIADLSLYTRDVVGEINGDYPAQYKYFVHRIRIGTAYAVIEMIAMILAAGLILSAMSRAAHLRAKPVFISLVALVLSALGLGAIDLAANLNNSYFRTRYTTASQYDSYLAQLFFSYFFYSSALLSAVYVWSSDQLDGARFSVPPPPHPPHYPGDMRGV
;
A
#
# COMPACT_ATOMS: atom_id res chain seq x y z
N MET A 1 33.82 36.63 62.48
CA MET A 1 34.00 35.19 62.17
C MET A 1 32.62 34.55 62.04
N ALA A 2 32.24 34.15 60.82
CA ALA A 2 31.10 33.30 60.45
C ALA A 2 31.22 33.05 58.90
N PRO A 3 30.68 31.97 58.32
CA PRO A 3 31.48 31.01 57.54
C PRO A 3 31.49 31.23 56.03
N ARG A 4 32.53 30.65 55.41
CA ARG A 4 32.79 30.53 53.98
C ARG A 4 31.63 29.86 53.22
N ARG A 5 31.24 30.50 52.10
CA ARG A 5 30.55 29.89 50.96
C ARG A 5 31.28 28.62 50.51
N GLY A 6 30.58 27.51 50.51
CA GLY A 6 30.96 26.26 49.85
C GLY A 6 29.75 25.72 49.10
N GLY A 7 29.98 25.16 47.92
CA GLY A 7 28.97 24.42 47.18
C GLY A 7 28.58 25.04 45.84
N GLY A 8 29.54 25.22 44.93
CA GLY A 8 29.23 25.23 43.51
C GLY A 8 28.73 23.84 43.12
N GLY A 9 27.42 23.72 42.93
CA GLY A 9 26.81 22.57 42.28
C GLY A 9 27.09 22.66 40.79
N GLY A 10 28.23 22.09 40.37
CA GLY A 10 28.46 21.77 38.97
C GLY A 10 27.42 20.74 38.56
N TYR A 11 26.42 21.18 37.81
CA TYR A 11 25.65 20.28 36.98
C TYR A 11 26.59 19.78 35.90
N SER A 12 27.27 18.68 36.20
CA SER A 12 27.80 17.78 35.19
C SER A 12 26.59 17.32 34.39
N SER A 13 26.25 18.05 33.33
CA SER A 13 25.51 17.50 32.22
C SER A 13 26.36 16.34 31.72
N GLY A 14 26.13 15.15 32.29
CA GLY A 14 26.60 13.92 31.71
C GLY A 14 26.04 13.92 30.31
N SER A 15 26.90 14.25 29.35
CA SER A 15 26.74 13.78 28.00
C SER A 15 26.77 12.27 28.13
N SER A 16 25.59 11.67 28.33
CA SER A 16 25.33 10.34 27.82
C SER A 16 25.60 10.51 26.34
N SER A 17 26.83 10.21 25.92
CA SER A 17 27.06 9.89 24.55
C SER A 17 26.17 8.69 24.28
N ASP A 18 24.98 8.94 23.73
CA ASP A 18 24.14 7.98 22.99
C ASP A 18 24.92 7.51 21.75
N SER A 19 26.19 7.15 21.94
CA SER A 19 27.03 6.54 20.94
C SER A 19 26.56 5.11 20.89
N CYS A 20 25.87 4.76 19.81
CA CYS A 20 25.51 3.41 19.40
C CYS A 20 26.76 2.74 18.82
N PRO A 21 27.66 2.18 19.68
CA PRO A 21 28.94 1.70 19.22
C PRO A 21 28.63 0.42 18.45
N TYR A 22 29.09 0.31 17.20
CA TYR A 22 28.81 -0.83 16.31
C TYR A 22 27.42 -0.90 15.64
N GLY A 23 26.55 0.10 15.82
CA GLY A 23 25.30 0.17 15.07
C GLY A 23 25.54 0.34 13.57
N PHE A 24 24.79 -0.41 12.75
CA PHE A 24 24.87 -0.34 11.28
C PHE A 24 26.25 -0.65 10.71
N THR A 25 26.99 -1.60 11.28
CA THR A 25 28.27 -2.07 10.72
C THR A 25 28.10 -2.95 9.49
N ASP A 26 26.93 -3.58 9.34
CA ASP A 26 26.60 -4.47 8.24
C ASP A 26 25.97 -3.72 7.04
N SER A 27 26.48 -4.00 5.83
CA SER A 27 26.02 -3.41 4.57
C SER A 27 24.53 -3.63 4.32
N TYR A 28 23.99 -4.78 4.73
CA TYR A 28 22.56 -5.06 4.61
C TYR A 28 21.73 -4.09 5.45
N SER A 29 22.11 -3.87 6.71
CA SER A 29 21.41 -2.98 7.63
C SER A 29 21.50 -1.52 7.20
N GLN A 30 22.64 -1.08 6.67
CA GLN A 30 22.82 0.25 6.09
C GLN A 30 21.92 0.48 4.87
N THR A 31 21.83 -0.51 3.97
CA THR A 31 21.01 -0.41 2.76
C THR A 31 19.52 -0.41 3.11
N LEU A 32 19.12 -1.26 4.05
CA LEU A 32 17.74 -1.36 4.53
C LEU A 32 17.24 -0.02 5.10
N ILE A 33 18.00 0.59 6.00
CA ILE A 33 17.61 1.87 6.62
C ILE A 33 17.60 3.01 5.60
N ALA A 34 18.53 3.01 4.64
CA ALA A 34 18.56 3.98 3.55
C ALA A 34 17.31 3.89 2.67
N PHE A 35 16.83 2.68 2.37
CA PHE A 35 15.58 2.49 1.63
C PHE A 35 14.36 2.97 2.42
N TYR A 36 14.26 2.66 3.72
CA TYR A 36 13.17 3.19 4.54
C TYR A 36 13.19 4.71 4.63
N ALA A 37 14.36 5.32 4.78
CA ALA A 37 14.52 6.78 4.79
C ALA A 37 14.10 7.40 3.44
N LEU A 38 14.53 6.82 2.32
CA LEU A 38 14.14 7.26 0.98
C LEU A 38 12.63 7.21 0.81
N TYR A 39 11.99 6.09 1.15
CA TYR A 39 10.54 5.95 0.99
C TYR A 39 9.73 6.75 2.01
N CYS A 40 10.31 7.09 3.18
CA CYS A 40 9.72 8.06 4.10
C CYS A 40 9.55 9.42 3.41
N VAL A 41 10.61 9.91 2.74
CA VAL A 41 10.56 11.16 1.98
C VAL A 41 9.55 11.06 0.82
N VAL A 42 9.54 9.95 0.08
CA VAL A 42 8.56 9.71 -1.00
C VAL A 42 7.12 9.75 -0.46
N PHE A 43 6.83 9.10 0.66
CA PHE A 43 5.49 9.11 1.26
C PHE A 43 5.09 10.48 1.80
N LEU A 44 6.03 11.26 2.35
CA LEU A 44 5.78 12.66 2.71
C LEU A 44 5.39 13.49 1.48
N VAL A 45 6.13 13.36 0.37
CA VAL A 45 5.81 14.04 -0.89
C VAL A 45 4.43 13.62 -1.39
N LEU A 46 4.11 12.33 -1.35
CA LEU A 46 2.80 11.81 -1.73
C LEU A 46 1.67 12.35 -0.83
N PHE A 47 1.94 12.56 0.46
CA PHE A 47 0.99 13.17 1.39
C PHE A 47 0.68 14.60 0.99
N PHE A 48 1.69 15.40 0.67
CA PHE A 48 1.50 16.77 0.18
C PHE A 48 0.79 16.82 -1.17
N VAL A 49 1.15 15.96 -2.12
CA VAL A 49 0.51 15.88 -3.45
C VAL A 49 -0.97 15.49 -3.31
N THR A 50 -1.26 14.46 -2.52
CA THR A 50 -2.63 14.01 -2.21
C THR A 50 -3.42 15.12 -1.53
N GLY A 51 -2.83 15.80 -0.55
CA GLY A 51 -3.41 16.96 0.13
C GLY A 51 -3.81 18.07 -0.81
N ARG A 52 -2.90 18.50 -1.69
CA ARG A 52 -3.16 19.56 -2.68
C ARG A 52 -4.26 19.17 -3.66
N ARG A 53 -4.27 17.92 -4.13
CA ARG A 53 -5.29 17.41 -5.08
C ARG A 53 -6.65 17.25 -4.41
N ALA A 54 -6.70 16.71 -3.19
CA ALA A 54 -7.92 16.49 -2.45
C ALA A 54 -8.69 17.79 -2.10
N ARG A 55 -8.00 18.95 -2.07
CA ARG A 55 -8.64 20.26 -1.89
C ARG A 55 -9.37 20.75 -3.15
N LYS A 56 -8.99 20.27 -4.35
CA LYS A 56 -9.58 20.70 -5.62
C LYS A 56 -10.86 19.94 -5.97
N VAL A 57 -11.04 18.74 -5.43
CA VAL A 57 -12.12 17.83 -5.82
C VAL A 57 -13.27 17.87 -4.82
N LYS A 58 -14.48 18.21 -5.30
CA LYS A 58 -15.69 18.31 -4.45
C LYS A 58 -16.43 16.97 -4.21
N ILE A 59 -16.29 15.97 -5.09
CA ILE A 59 -17.20 14.78 -5.15
C ILE A 59 -16.45 13.42 -4.99
N ALA A 60 -15.30 13.40 -4.31
CA ALA A 60 -14.47 12.19 -4.19
C ALA A 60 -14.33 11.63 -2.76
N GLY A 61 -15.35 11.77 -1.91
CA GLY A 61 -15.28 11.41 -0.47
C GLY A 61 -14.66 10.05 -0.17
N LEU A 62 -15.14 8.97 -0.81
CA LEU A 62 -14.61 7.61 -0.58
C LEU A 62 -13.18 7.43 -1.10
N ALA A 63 -12.90 7.85 -2.34
CA ALA A 63 -11.55 7.71 -2.93
C ALA A 63 -10.50 8.50 -2.13
N LYS A 64 -10.88 9.70 -1.67
CA LYS A 64 -10.07 10.52 -0.79
C LYS A 64 -9.78 9.78 0.53
N CYS A 65 -10.82 9.27 1.19
CA CYS A 65 -10.68 8.51 2.45
C CYS A 65 -9.74 7.31 2.28
N LEU A 66 -9.97 6.47 1.27
CA LEU A 66 -9.15 5.29 1.00
C LEU A 66 -7.69 5.63 0.70
N THR A 67 -7.44 6.71 -0.05
CA THR A 67 -6.08 7.18 -0.33
C THR A 67 -5.36 7.60 0.96
N TYR A 68 -6.03 8.37 1.82
CA TYR A 68 -5.44 8.79 3.10
C TYR A 68 -5.21 7.62 4.04
N MET A 69 -6.14 6.66 4.12
CA MET A 69 -5.96 5.46 4.93
C MET A 69 -4.75 4.66 4.44
N SER A 70 -4.68 4.34 3.14
CA SER A 70 -3.55 3.63 2.54
C SER A 70 -2.22 4.33 2.84
N LEU A 71 -2.15 5.65 2.64
CA LEU A 71 -0.95 6.43 2.86
C LEU A 71 -0.56 6.56 4.34
N THR A 72 -1.54 6.65 5.25
CA THR A 72 -1.28 6.70 6.69
C THR A 72 -0.68 5.37 7.15
N PHE A 73 -1.24 4.25 6.70
CA PHE A 73 -0.67 2.93 6.97
C PHE A 73 0.74 2.78 6.39
N ALA A 74 0.99 3.29 5.19
CA ALA A 74 2.34 3.33 4.58
C ALA A 74 3.33 4.10 5.47
N PHE A 75 2.93 5.28 5.92
CA PHE A 75 3.77 6.16 6.70
C PHE A 75 4.08 5.61 8.09
N VAL A 76 3.05 5.10 8.78
CA VAL A 76 3.21 4.42 10.08
C VAL A 76 4.11 3.21 9.94
N HIS A 77 3.91 2.37 8.92
CA HIS A 77 4.78 1.23 8.64
C HIS A 77 6.26 1.63 8.53
N ILE A 78 6.58 2.64 7.72
CA ILE A 78 7.96 3.09 7.53
C ILE A 78 8.55 3.68 8.82
N ILE A 79 7.79 4.47 9.58
CA ILE A 79 8.27 5.00 10.87
C ILE A 79 8.59 3.85 11.82
N LEU A 80 7.68 2.88 11.96
CA LEU A 80 7.92 1.71 12.82
C LEU A 80 9.18 0.97 12.37
N GLN A 81 9.38 0.74 11.06
CA GLN A 81 10.59 0.09 10.57
C GLN A 81 11.87 0.86 10.88
N ILE A 82 11.88 2.19 10.71
CA ILE A 82 13.04 3.03 11.05
C ILE A 82 13.34 2.93 12.55
N VAL A 83 12.33 3.09 13.41
CA VAL A 83 12.49 3.07 14.86
C VAL A 83 12.94 1.69 15.34
N PHE A 84 12.26 0.62 14.94
CA PHE A 84 12.62 -0.72 15.40
C PHE A 84 13.97 -1.19 14.85
N THR A 85 14.30 -0.87 13.60
CA THR A 85 15.62 -1.21 13.03
C THR A 85 16.73 -0.46 13.76
N THR A 86 16.56 0.84 14.02
CA THR A 86 17.56 1.64 14.75
C THR A 86 17.73 1.17 16.19
N MET A 87 16.64 0.89 16.91
CA MET A 87 16.70 0.36 18.28
C MET A 87 17.37 -1.02 18.33
N ALA A 88 17.06 -1.91 17.37
CA ALA A 88 17.69 -3.24 17.27
C ALA A 88 19.19 -3.16 16.99
N GLN A 89 19.61 -2.30 16.04
CA GLN A 89 21.02 -2.12 15.71
C GLN A 89 21.83 -1.49 16.84
N CYS A 90 21.18 -0.70 17.69
CA CYS A 90 21.83 -0.10 18.86
C CYS A 90 21.73 -0.94 20.13
N GLY A 91 21.17 -2.15 20.06
CA GLY A 91 21.06 -3.05 21.20
C GLY A 91 20.17 -2.53 22.33
N HIS A 92 19.30 -1.55 22.04
CA HIS A 92 18.38 -0.97 23.03
C HIS A 92 17.08 -1.76 23.19
N ILE A 93 16.84 -2.75 22.34
CA ILE A 93 15.64 -3.59 22.35
C ILE A 93 16.05 -5.06 22.32
N THR A 94 15.37 -5.89 23.11
CA THR A 94 15.51 -7.34 23.06
C THR A 94 14.68 -7.91 21.92
N ASN A 95 14.91 -9.17 21.54
CA ASN A 95 14.08 -9.83 20.53
C ASN A 95 12.60 -9.88 20.94
N ASP A 96 12.31 -10.02 22.24
CA ASP A 96 10.95 -10.12 22.77
C ASP A 96 10.13 -8.84 22.52
N ASP A 97 10.80 -7.67 22.54
CA ASP A 97 10.16 -6.37 22.31
C ASP A 97 10.17 -5.98 20.81
N TYR A 98 11.18 -6.43 20.06
CA TYR A 98 11.31 -6.15 18.61
C TYR A 98 10.23 -6.86 17.79
N ILE A 99 9.90 -8.09 18.16
CA ILE A 99 8.99 -8.96 17.41
C ILE A 99 7.55 -8.42 17.34
N PRO A 100 6.89 -7.99 18.44
CA PRO A 100 5.59 -7.32 18.37
C PRO A 100 5.59 -6.09 17.46
N GLY A 101 6.70 -5.35 17.44
CA GLY A 101 6.91 -4.21 16.55
C GLY A 101 6.88 -4.59 15.07
N ILE A 102 7.55 -5.68 14.70
CA ILE A 102 7.50 -6.23 13.34
C ILE A 102 6.09 -6.71 12.99
N VAL A 103 5.38 -7.35 13.93
CA VAL A 103 3.99 -7.77 13.70
C VAL A 103 3.12 -6.55 13.41
N ALA A 104 3.16 -5.52 14.25
CA ALA A 104 2.41 -4.29 13.99
C ALA A 104 2.76 -3.72 12.60
N SER A 105 4.05 -3.68 12.27
CA SER A 105 4.54 -3.23 10.97
C SER A 105 4.00 -4.06 9.79
N SER A 106 3.90 -5.39 9.93
CA SER A 106 3.37 -6.28 8.89
C SER A 106 1.87 -6.07 8.64
N TRP A 107 1.10 -5.80 9.69
CA TRP A 107 -0.30 -5.40 9.55
C TRP A 107 -0.43 -4.08 8.78
N MET A 108 0.40 -3.08 9.10
CA MET A 108 0.35 -1.77 8.46
C MET A 108 0.67 -1.85 6.96
N ILE A 109 1.71 -2.57 6.54
CA ILE A 109 2.03 -2.74 5.10
C ILE A 109 0.95 -3.51 4.35
N SER A 110 0.36 -4.53 4.97
CA SER A 110 -0.73 -5.31 4.38
C SER A 110 -1.99 -4.47 4.19
N PHE A 111 -2.37 -3.68 5.20
CA PHE A 111 -3.49 -2.74 5.08
C PHE A 111 -3.22 -1.65 4.05
N MET A 112 -2.01 -1.09 4.02
CA MET A 112 -1.60 -0.11 3.01
C MET A 112 -1.92 -0.61 1.59
N LYS A 113 -1.49 -1.83 1.24
CA LYS A 113 -1.72 -2.44 -0.07
C LYS A 113 -3.20 -2.76 -0.30
N TYR A 114 -3.87 -3.32 0.69
CA TYR A 114 -5.30 -3.61 0.61
C TYR A 114 -6.15 -2.37 0.32
N PHE A 115 -5.91 -1.26 1.02
CA PHE A 115 -6.64 -0.01 0.79
C PHE A 115 -6.34 0.59 -0.59
N LEU A 116 -5.13 0.42 -1.12
CA LEU A 116 -4.82 0.81 -2.51
C LEU A 116 -5.62 -0.06 -3.50
N LEU A 117 -5.73 -1.35 -3.27
CA LEU A 117 -6.48 -2.27 -4.12
C LEU A 117 -7.99 -1.97 -4.07
N VAL A 118 -8.53 -1.66 -2.88
CA VAL A 118 -9.90 -1.16 -2.71
C VAL A 118 -10.09 0.17 -3.45
N LEU A 119 -9.13 1.10 -3.36
CA LEU A 119 -9.16 2.36 -4.11
C LEU A 119 -9.26 2.10 -5.63
N ILE A 120 -8.44 1.21 -6.17
CA ILE A 120 -8.43 0.90 -7.60
C ILE A 120 -9.74 0.24 -8.03
N LEU A 121 -10.14 -0.86 -7.40
CA LEU A 121 -11.31 -1.63 -7.83
C LEU A 121 -12.64 -0.95 -7.49
N ALA A 122 -12.81 -0.47 -6.25
CA ALA A 122 -14.11 0.08 -5.81
C ALA A 122 -14.31 1.53 -6.24
N SER A 123 -13.25 2.35 -6.30
CA SER A 123 -13.40 3.76 -6.63
C SER A 123 -13.12 4.07 -8.10
N ILE A 124 -12.01 3.59 -8.66
CA ILE A 124 -11.58 3.92 -10.02
C ILE A 124 -12.33 3.05 -11.04
N CYS A 125 -12.22 1.72 -10.94
CA CYS A 125 -12.83 0.81 -11.92
C CYS A 125 -14.36 0.93 -11.96
N GLN A 126 -15.03 1.09 -10.82
CA GLN A 126 -16.48 1.31 -10.80
C GLN A 126 -16.89 2.63 -11.46
N ARG A 127 -16.15 3.72 -11.24
CA ARG A 127 -16.42 5.01 -11.91
C ARG A 127 -16.19 4.93 -13.42
N LEU A 128 -15.06 4.36 -13.84
CA LEU A 128 -14.71 4.18 -15.25
C LEU A 128 -15.73 3.34 -16.03
N ASN A 129 -16.40 2.42 -15.37
CA ASN A 129 -17.38 1.52 -15.97
C ASN A 129 -18.83 1.96 -15.71
N ASN A 130 -19.08 3.25 -15.51
CA ASN A 130 -20.41 3.83 -15.28
C ASN A 130 -21.21 3.14 -14.16
N LYS A 131 -20.51 2.62 -13.14
CA LYS A 131 -21.09 1.86 -12.01
C LYS A 131 -21.97 0.69 -12.46
N SER A 132 -21.61 0.03 -13.57
CA SER A 132 -22.32 -1.14 -14.07
C SER A 132 -22.52 -2.20 -12.96
N PRO A 133 -23.77 -2.63 -12.68
CA PRO A 133 -24.08 -3.60 -11.63
C PRO A 133 -23.22 -4.87 -11.63
N PRO A 134 -22.98 -5.57 -12.75
CA PRO A 134 -22.15 -6.78 -12.76
C PRO A 134 -20.70 -6.50 -12.32
N ILE A 135 -20.11 -5.38 -12.75
CA ILE A 135 -18.75 -5.01 -12.38
C ILE A 135 -18.67 -4.68 -10.89
N LYS A 136 -19.69 -4.00 -10.35
CA LYS A 136 -19.77 -3.74 -8.91
C LYS A 136 -19.81 -5.04 -8.10
N ILE A 137 -20.61 -6.01 -8.52
CA ILE A 137 -20.73 -7.31 -7.84
C ILE A 137 -19.38 -8.04 -7.85
N VAL A 138 -18.77 -8.20 -9.02
CA VAL A 138 -17.49 -8.91 -9.17
C VAL A 138 -16.39 -8.23 -8.36
N THR A 139 -16.24 -6.91 -8.47
CA THR A 139 -15.22 -6.17 -7.70
C THR A 139 -15.44 -6.27 -6.20
N THR A 140 -16.70 -6.26 -5.73
CA THR A 140 -17.01 -6.39 -4.30
C THR A 140 -16.70 -7.78 -3.78
N ILE A 141 -17.04 -8.83 -4.52
CA ILE A 141 -16.74 -10.23 -4.14
C ILE A 141 -15.23 -10.45 -4.05
N VAL A 142 -14.47 -9.99 -5.04
CA VAL A 142 -13.01 -10.11 -5.04
C VAL A 142 -12.39 -9.37 -3.86
N LEU A 143 -12.84 -8.15 -3.57
CA LEU A 143 -12.36 -7.37 -2.42
C LEU A 143 -12.72 -7.97 -1.07
N ALA A 144 -13.91 -8.55 -0.94
CA ALA A 144 -14.35 -9.23 0.27
C ALA A 144 -13.51 -10.50 0.51
N LEU A 145 -13.31 -11.31 -0.53
CA LEU A 145 -12.48 -12.51 -0.48
C LEU A 145 -11.04 -12.15 -0.09
N LEU A 146 -10.45 -11.13 -0.71
CA LEU A 146 -9.12 -10.63 -0.35
C LEU A 146 -9.05 -10.15 1.09
N GLY A 147 -10.06 -9.43 1.58
CA GLY A 147 -10.10 -8.97 2.96
C GLY A 147 -10.13 -10.12 3.97
N VAL A 148 -10.94 -11.15 3.70
CA VAL A 148 -11.01 -12.36 4.56
C VAL A 148 -9.67 -13.09 4.56
N LEU A 149 -9.07 -13.29 3.39
CA LEU A 149 -7.77 -13.96 3.27
C LEU A 149 -6.65 -13.16 3.94
N LEU A 150 -6.65 -11.83 3.80
CA LEU A 150 -5.69 -10.95 4.45
C LEU A 150 -5.76 -11.08 5.98
N ILE A 151 -6.96 -10.99 6.55
CA ILE A 151 -7.14 -11.11 8.00
C ILE A 151 -6.72 -12.50 8.48
N ALA A 152 -7.06 -13.55 7.74
CA ALA A 152 -6.66 -14.92 8.06
C ALA A 152 -5.13 -15.08 8.02
N ASP A 153 -4.47 -14.58 6.97
CA ASP A 153 -3.02 -14.63 6.81
C ASP A 153 -2.30 -13.87 7.94
N LEU A 154 -2.71 -12.63 8.22
CA LEU A 154 -2.14 -11.81 9.28
C LEU A 154 -2.37 -12.41 10.68
N SER A 155 -3.53 -13.02 10.91
CA SER A 155 -3.82 -13.70 12.18
C SER A 155 -2.92 -14.92 12.38
N LEU A 156 -2.72 -15.72 11.32
CA LEU A 156 -1.81 -16.87 11.34
C LEU A 156 -0.36 -16.42 11.50
N TYR A 157 0.07 -15.37 10.80
CA TYR A 157 1.39 -14.77 10.97
C TYR A 157 1.62 -14.32 12.41
N THR A 158 0.66 -13.63 13.00
CA THR A 158 0.74 -13.18 14.39
C THR A 158 0.83 -14.37 15.35
N ARG A 159 0.03 -15.43 15.15
CA ARG A 159 0.06 -16.63 16.00
C ARG A 159 1.36 -17.41 15.88
N ASP A 160 1.91 -17.52 14.66
CA ASP A 160 3.19 -18.16 14.35
C ASP A 160 4.32 -17.48 15.12
N VAL A 161 4.38 -16.14 15.01
CA VAL A 161 5.38 -15.30 15.68
C VAL A 161 5.25 -15.35 17.21
N VAL A 162 4.02 -15.29 17.75
CA VAL A 162 3.80 -15.44 19.20
C VAL A 162 4.16 -16.85 19.70
N GLY A 163 3.96 -17.87 18.86
CA GLY A 163 4.39 -19.24 19.16
C GLY A 163 5.91 -19.35 19.31
N GLU A 164 6.67 -18.66 18.45
CA GLU A 164 8.13 -18.60 18.50
C GLU A 164 8.62 -17.95 19.81
N ILE A 165 8.05 -16.82 20.21
CA ILE A 165 8.40 -16.13 21.46
C ILE A 165 8.15 -17.02 22.69
N ASN A 166 7.02 -17.72 22.72
CA ASN A 166 6.63 -18.56 23.85
C ASN A 166 7.30 -19.94 23.86
N GLY A 167 8.14 -20.27 22.87
CA GLY A 167 8.77 -21.59 22.73
C GLY A 167 7.77 -22.73 22.41
N ASP A 168 6.60 -22.40 21.86
CA ASP A 168 5.54 -23.36 21.49
C ASP A 168 5.80 -23.92 20.06
N TYR A 169 6.95 -24.58 19.91
CA TYR A 169 7.41 -25.13 18.62
C TYR A 169 6.44 -26.12 17.94
N PRO A 170 5.73 -27.01 18.67
CA PRO A 170 4.78 -27.94 18.03
C PRO A 170 3.60 -27.20 17.38
N ALA A 171 3.09 -26.15 18.04
CA ALA A 171 2.05 -25.31 17.48
C ALA A 171 2.58 -24.52 16.28
N GLN A 172 3.77 -23.93 16.40
CA GLN A 172 4.42 -23.18 15.34
C GLN A 172 4.52 -23.99 14.03
N TYR A 173 5.03 -25.23 14.09
CA TYR A 173 5.16 -26.08 12.91
C TYR A 173 3.79 -26.36 12.24
N LYS A 174 2.74 -26.59 13.05
CA LYS A 174 1.39 -26.79 12.54
C LYS A 174 0.85 -25.55 11.81
N TYR A 175 1.04 -24.36 12.39
CA TYR A 175 0.53 -23.11 11.81
C TYR A 175 1.35 -22.63 10.61
N PHE A 176 2.65 -22.93 10.56
CA PHE A 176 3.55 -22.53 9.48
C PHE A 176 3.08 -23.03 8.10
N VAL A 177 2.66 -24.30 8.00
CA VAL A 177 2.13 -24.86 6.74
C VAL A 177 0.84 -24.17 6.31
N HIS A 178 -0.05 -23.89 7.26
CA HIS A 178 -1.31 -23.19 6.97
C HIS A 178 -1.07 -21.74 6.54
N ARG A 179 -0.12 -21.05 7.18
CA ARG A 179 0.33 -19.71 6.82
C ARG A 179 0.85 -19.67 5.39
N ILE A 180 1.74 -20.58 4.99
CA ILE A 180 2.24 -20.61 3.60
C ILE A 180 1.10 -20.81 2.61
N ARG A 181 0.17 -21.74 2.87
CA ARG A 181 -0.97 -22.02 1.97
C ARG A 181 -1.93 -20.83 1.85
N ILE A 182 -2.21 -20.13 2.95
CA ILE A 182 -3.11 -18.98 2.93
C ILE A 182 -2.40 -17.75 2.32
N GLY A 183 -1.14 -17.50 2.66
CA GLY A 183 -0.35 -16.41 2.08
C GLY A 183 -0.17 -16.57 0.57
N THR A 184 0.05 -17.80 0.09
CA THR A 184 0.07 -18.10 -1.36
C THR A 184 -1.29 -17.89 -2.02
N ALA A 185 -2.38 -18.35 -1.41
CA ALA A 185 -3.73 -18.10 -1.93
C ALA A 185 -4.03 -16.58 -2.00
N TYR A 186 -3.67 -15.83 -0.95
CA TYR A 186 -3.80 -14.38 -0.89
C TYR A 186 -3.03 -13.72 -2.04
N ALA A 187 -1.74 -14.01 -2.20
CA ALA A 187 -0.89 -13.42 -3.24
C ALA A 187 -1.37 -13.74 -4.67
N VAL A 188 -1.87 -14.97 -4.90
CA VAL A 188 -2.45 -15.35 -6.20
C VAL A 188 -3.74 -14.59 -6.48
N ILE A 189 -4.63 -14.49 -5.49
CA ILE A 189 -5.90 -13.76 -5.65
C ILE A 189 -5.63 -12.25 -5.80
N GLU A 190 -4.62 -11.71 -5.12
CA GLU A 190 -4.19 -10.32 -5.29
C GLU A 190 -3.72 -10.07 -6.74
N MET A 191 -2.89 -10.97 -7.30
CA MET A 191 -2.48 -10.88 -8.69
C MET A 191 -3.67 -10.95 -9.66
N ILE A 192 -4.61 -11.87 -9.44
CA ILE A 192 -5.85 -11.98 -10.23
C ILE A 192 -6.66 -10.68 -10.14
N ALA A 193 -6.77 -10.10 -8.96
CA ALA A 193 -7.48 -8.84 -8.74
C ALA A 193 -6.82 -7.66 -9.48
N MET A 194 -5.48 -7.61 -9.52
CA MET A 194 -4.74 -6.61 -10.31
C MET A 194 -4.91 -6.82 -11.82
N ILE A 195 -4.91 -8.06 -12.31
CA ILE A 195 -5.21 -8.39 -13.71
C ILE A 195 -6.65 -7.97 -14.07
N LEU A 196 -7.60 -8.25 -13.19
CA LEU A 196 -9.00 -7.85 -13.37
C LEU A 196 -9.13 -6.31 -13.40
N ALA A 197 -8.46 -5.60 -12.49
CA ALA A 197 -8.41 -4.13 -12.51
C ALA A 197 -7.83 -3.61 -13.81
N ALA A 198 -6.70 -4.17 -14.27
CA ALA A 198 -6.07 -3.80 -15.53
C ALA A 198 -7.01 -4.00 -16.73
N GLY A 199 -7.65 -5.17 -16.82
CA GLY A 199 -8.62 -5.46 -17.87
C GLY A 199 -9.81 -4.50 -17.87
N LEU A 200 -10.35 -4.17 -16.69
CA LEU A 200 -11.46 -3.22 -16.56
C LEU A 200 -11.05 -1.78 -16.95
N ILE A 201 -9.85 -1.35 -16.61
CA ILE A 201 -9.31 -0.04 -17.00
C ILE A 201 -9.10 0.01 -18.52
N LEU A 202 -8.42 -0.98 -19.09
CA LEU A 202 -8.15 -1.05 -20.54
C LEU A 202 -9.45 -1.14 -21.36
N SER A 203 -10.43 -1.91 -20.88
CA SER A 203 -11.76 -2.00 -21.49
C SER A 203 -12.54 -0.68 -21.43
N ALA A 204 -12.39 0.08 -20.34
CA ALA A 204 -12.99 1.41 -20.26
C ALA A 204 -12.30 2.40 -21.22
N MET A 205 -10.97 2.35 -21.31
CA MET A 205 -10.17 3.18 -22.22
C MET A 205 -10.47 2.90 -23.70
N SER A 206 -10.77 1.64 -24.06
CA SER A 206 -11.14 1.30 -25.44
C SER A 206 -12.52 1.85 -25.81
N ARG A 207 -13.46 1.93 -24.86
CA ARG A 207 -14.84 2.40 -25.10
C ARG A 207 -15.00 3.93 -25.04
N ALA A 208 -14.25 4.62 -24.19
CA ALA A 208 -14.42 6.05 -23.96
C ALA A 208 -13.27 6.88 -24.52
N ALA A 209 -13.52 7.60 -25.63
CA ALA A 209 -12.52 8.44 -26.29
C ALA A 209 -12.00 9.58 -25.38
N HIS A 210 -12.82 10.12 -24.48
CA HIS A 210 -12.41 11.17 -23.54
C HIS A 210 -11.32 10.71 -22.55
N LEU A 211 -11.25 9.41 -22.24
CA LEU A 211 -10.20 8.84 -21.39
C LEU A 211 -8.83 8.74 -22.09
N ARG A 212 -8.80 8.91 -23.42
CA ARG A 212 -7.55 8.90 -24.22
C ARG A 212 -6.89 10.28 -24.27
N ALA A 213 -7.48 11.30 -23.64
CA ALA A 213 -6.85 12.60 -23.51
C ALA A 213 -5.60 12.53 -22.61
N LYS A 214 -4.50 13.11 -23.07
CA LYS A 214 -3.32 13.39 -22.22
C LYS A 214 -3.74 14.53 -21.27
N PRO A 215 -3.76 14.36 -19.94
CA PRO A 215 -2.83 13.54 -19.15
C PRO A 215 -3.40 12.24 -18.54
N VAL A 216 -4.72 12.02 -18.55
CA VAL A 216 -5.35 10.88 -17.85
C VAL A 216 -4.92 9.54 -18.44
N PHE A 217 -4.75 9.48 -19.76
CA PHE A 217 -4.25 8.28 -20.43
C PHE A 217 -2.91 7.80 -19.84
N ILE A 218 -1.97 8.72 -19.59
CA ILE A 218 -0.65 8.40 -19.06
C ILE A 218 -0.77 7.86 -17.63
N SER A 219 -1.60 8.50 -16.80
CA SER A 219 -1.84 8.04 -15.43
C SER A 219 -2.56 6.70 -15.37
N LEU A 220 -3.48 6.39 -16.29
CA LEU A 220 -4.13 5.08 -16.35
C LEU A 220 -3.16 3.98 -16.78
N VAL A 221 -2.32 4.23 -17.79
CA VAL A 221 -1.29 3.27 -18.22
C VAL A 221 -0.28 3.04 -17.10
N ALA A 222 0.20 4.11 -16.46
CA ALA A 222 1.09 4.01 -15.31
C ALA A 222 0.44 3.24 -14.15
N LEU A 223 -0.85 3.46 -13.87
CA LEU A 223 -1.60 2.72 -12.86
C LEU A 223 -1.67 1.22 -13.17
N VAL A 224 -1.94 0.85 -14.42
CA VAL A 224 -1.99 -0.56 -14.86
C VAL A 224 -0.63 -1.23 -14.69
N LEU A 225 0.43 -0.62 -15.22
CA LEU A 225 1.77 -1.19 -15.14
C LEU A 225 2.27 -1.31 -13.70
N SER A 226 2.03 -0.29 -12.87
CA SER A 226 2.45 -0.31 -11.46
C SER A 226 1.62 -1.27 -10.60
N ALA A 227 0.31 -1.37 -10.82
CA ALA A 227 -0.54 -2.34 -10.12
C ALA A 227 -0.17 -3.79 -10.45
N LEU A 228 0.10 -4.08 -11.74
CA LEU A 228 0.58 -5.40 -12.15
C LEU A 228 1.99 -5.70 -11.63
N GLY A 229 2.88 -4.71 -11.66
CA GLY A 229 4.22 -4.82 -11.09
C GLY A 229 4.18 -5.12 -9.60
N LEU A 230 3.32 -4.44 -8.84
CA LEU A 230 3.12 -4.69 -7.42
C LEU A 230 2.64 -6.13 -7.16
N GLY A 231 1.58 -6.57 -7.84
CA GLY A 231 1.06 -7.94 -7.67
C GLY A 231 2.07 -9.02 -8.07
N ALA A 232 2.84 -8.79 -9.13
CA ALA A 232 3.88 -9.73 -9.57
C ALA A 232 5.03 -9.82 -8.56
N ILE A 233 5.49 -8.69 -8.02
CA ILE A 233 6.54 -8.65 -7.00
C ILE A 233 6.07 -9.28 -5.70
N ASP A 234 4.83 -9.04 -5.27
CA ASP A 234 4.30 -9.61 -4.04
C ASP A 234 4.11 -11.13 -4.15
N LEU A 235 3.64 -11.62 -5.30
CA LEU A 235 3.59 -13.04 -5.58
C LEU A 235 4.99 -13.68 -5.61
N ALA A 236 5.94 -13.05 -6.30
CA ALA A 236 7.32 -13.53 -6.37
C ALA A 236 7.99 -13.54 -4.98
N ALA A 237 7.80 -12.47 -4.20
CA ALA A 237 8.32 -12.35 -2.85
C ALA A 237 7.72 -13.41 -1.93
N ASN A 238 6.41 -13.65 -2.00
CA ASN A 238 5.76 -14.68 -1.21
C ASN A 238 6.29 -16.09 -1.58
N LEU A 239 6.38 -16.42 -2.86
CA LEU A 239 6.92 -17.71 -3.30
C LEU A 239 8.38 -17.89 -2.88
N ASN A 240 9.21 -16.85 -3.04
CA ASN A 240 10.61 -16.87 -2.66
C ASN A 240 10.80 -17.07 -1.15
N ASN A 241 10.08 -16.28 -0.34
CA ASN A 241 10.17 -16.34 1.12
C ASN A 241 9.58 -17.62 1.71
N SER A 242 8.49 -18.15 1.16
CA SER A 242 7.84 -19.35 1.68
C SER A 242 8.54 -20.66 1.29
N TYR A 243 9.06 -20.77 0.07
CA TYR A 243 9.56 -22.06 -0.45
C TYR A 243 11.08 -22.14 -0.62
N PHE A 244 11.75 -21.03 -0.92
CA PHE A 244 13.17 -21.05 -1.26
C PHE A 244 14.06 -20.62 -0.10
N ARG A 245 13.59 -19.65 0.69
CA ARG A 245 14.37 -19.08 1.81
C ARG A 245 14.62 -20.06 2.96
N THR A 246 13.77 -21.07 3.13
CA THR A 246 13.89 -22.07 4.21
C THR A 246 15.03 -23.08 3.99
N ARG A 247 15.67 -23.14 2.82
CA ARG A 247 16.62 -24.23 2.51
C ARG A 247 18.11 -23.85 2.54
N TYR A 248 18.50 -22.61 2.29
CA TYR A 248 19.92 -22.19 2.27
C TYR A 248 20.06 -20.70 2.54
N THR A 249 20.85 -20.25 3.52
CA THR A 249 21.15 -18.82 3.76
C THR A 249 22.37 -18.39 2.94
N THR A 250 22.16 -17.71 1.82
CA THR A 250 23.25 -17.22 0.94
C THR A 250 23.19 -15.70 0.77
N ALA A 251 24.33 -15.05 0.52
CA ALA A 251 24.42 -13.60 0.29
C ALA A 251 23.42 -13.10 -0.78
N SER A 252 23.20 -13.90 -1.83
CA SER A 252 22.21 -13.61 -2.89
C SER A 252 20.77 -13.45 -2.40
N GLN A 253 20.41 -14.00 -1.25
CA GLN A 253 19.06 -13.85 -0.68
C GLN A 253 18.85 -12.46 -0.08
N TYR A 254 19.87 -11.88 0.53
CA TYR A 254 19.78 -10.52 1.08
C TYR A 254 19.58 -9.51 -0.05
N ASP A 255 20.33 -9.62 -1.13
CA ASP A 255 20.18 -8.78 -2.32
C ASP A 255 18.80 -8.94 -2.96
N SER A 256 18.32 -10.18 -3.06
CA SER A 256 16.97 -10.47 -3.58
C SER A 256 15.88 -9.86 -2.71
N TYR A 257 16.00 -9.95 -1.39
CA TYR A 257 15.05 -9.35 -0.44
C TYR A 257 15.05 -7.81 -0.54
N LEU A 258 16.23 -7.19 -0.58
CA LEU A 258 16.36 -5.74 -0.72
C LEU A 258 15.78 -5.24 -2.05
N ALA A 259 16.00 -5.98 -3.15
CA ALA A 259 15.40 -5.68 -4.44
C ALA A 259 13.87 -5.80 -4.41
N GLN A 260 13.34 -6.87 -3.81
CA GLN A 260 11.89 -7.06 -3.65
C GLN A 260 11.26 -5.93 -2.84
N LEU A 261 11.90 -5.53 -1.74
CA LEU A 261 11.46 -4.41 -0.91
C LEU A 261 11.42 -3.11 -1.71
N PHE A 262 12.51 -2.80 -2.42
CA PHE A 262 12.62 -1.61 -3.26
C PHE A 262 11.54 -1.57 -4.33
N PHE A 263 11.37 -2.66 -5.10
CA PHE A 263 10.38 -2.72 -6.16
C PHE A 263 8.94 -2.69 -5.63
N SER A 264 8.66 -3.35 -4.50
CA SER A 264 7.33 -3.32 -3.88
C SER A 264 6.94 -1.88 -3.52
N TYR A 265 7.82 -1.10 -2.88
CA TYR A 265 7.55 0.30 -2.58
C TYR A 265 7.54 1.21 -3.83
N PHE A 266 8.38 0.94 -4.84
CA PHE A 266 8.37 1.67 -6.09
C PHE A 266 7.04 1.50 -6.84
N PHE A 267 6.59 0.26 -7.00
CA PHE A 267 5.32 -0.04 -7.65
C PHE A 267 4.13 0.45 -6.83
N TYR A 268 4.16 0.31 -5.51
CA TYR A 268 3.14 0.87 -4.63
C TYR A 268 3.03 2.40 -4.76
N SER A 269 4.15 3.12 -4.63
CA SER A 269 4.18 4.59 -4.68
C SER A 269 3.76 5.14 -6.04
N SER A 270 4.20 4.49 -7.14
CA SER A 270 3.78 4.84 -8.50
C SER A 270 2.31 4.53 -8.76
N ALA A 271 1.79 3.41 -8.26
CA ALA A 271 0.36 3.07 -8.34
C ALA A 271 -0.49 4.07 -7.55
N LEU A 272 -0.10 4.40 -6.31
CA LEU A 272 -0.81 5.37 -5.49
C LEU A 272 -0.82 6.76 -6.13
N LEU A 273 0.33 7.23 -6.63
CA LEU A 273 0.44 8.51 -7.33
C LEU A 273 -0.49 8.54 -8.56
N SER A 274 -0.41 7.49 -9.39
CA SER A 274 -1.24 7.36 -10.58
C SER A 274 -2.72 7.33 -10.23
N ALA A 275 -3.11 6.58 -9.19
CA ALA A 275 -4.47 6.55 -8.67
C ALA A 275 -4.95 7.94 -8.23
N VAL A 276 -4.10 8.70 -7.52
CA VAL A 276 -4.39 10.09 -7.11
C VAL A 276 -4.67 10.99 -8.32
N TYR A 277 -3.87 10.89 -9.38
CA TYR A 277 -4.13 11.63 -10.62
C TYR A 277 -5.43 11.20 -11.29
N VAL A 278 -5.72 9.90 -11.32
CA VAL A 278 -6.93 9.36 -11.94
C VAL A 278 -8.18 9.78 -11.18
N TRP A 279 -8.29 9.51 -9.88
CA TRP A 279 -9.52 9.83 -9.14
C TRP A 279 -9.76 11.33 -8.96
N SER A 280 -8.71 12.14 -9.00
CA SER A 280 -8.83 13.61 -8.94
C SER A 280 -9.12 14.29 -10.27
N SER A 281 -9.15 13.53 -11.37
CA SER A 281 -9.46 14.07 -12.68
C SER A 281 -10.97 14.21 -12.90
N ASP A 282 -11.39 15.39 -13.36
CA ASP A 282 -12.78 15.67 -13.76
C ASP A 282 -13.21 14.84 -14.99
N GLN A 283 -12.26 14.25 -15.73
CA GLN A 283 -12.53 13.45 -16.91
C GLN A 283 -13.17 12.08 -16.59
N LEU A 284 -13.23 11.65 -15.32
CA LEU A 284 -13.93 10.43 -14.94
C LEU A 284 -15.46 10.60 -14.87
N ASP A 285 -15.96 11.85 -14.79
CA ASP A 285 -17.40 12.12 -14.76
C ASP A 285 -17.94 12.19 -16.20
N GLY A 286 -18.23 11.02 -16.78
CA GLY A 286 -18.77 10.89 -18.15
C GLY A 286 -20.06 11.68 -18.43
N ALA A 287 -20.79 12.08 -17.38
CA ALA A 287 -21.99 12.91 -17.47
C ALA A 287 -21.74 14.33 -18.02
N ARG A 288 -20.50 14.83 -17.98
CA ARG A 288 -20.16 16.13 -18.59
C ARG A 288 -19.87 16.04 -20.07
N PHE A 289 -19.64 14.84 -20.59
CA PHE A 289 -19.28 14.59 -21.99
C PHE A 289 -20.38 13.84 -22.76
N SER A 290 -21.51 13.54 -22.11
CA SER A 290 -22.72 13.11 -22.82
C SER A 290 -23.22 14.27 -23.66
N VAL A 291 -23.16 14.12 -24.98
CA VAL A 291 -23.75 15.05 -25.96
C VAL A 291 -25.19 15.35 -25.53
N PRO A 292 -25.61 16.62 -25.45
CA PRO A 292 -26.99 16.94 -25.13
C PRO A 292 -27.92 16.23 -26.12
N PRO A 293 -29.10 15.75 -25.69
CA PRO A 293 -30.04 15.11 -26.59
C PRO A 293 -30.30 16.03 -27.79
N PRO A 294 -30.41 15.48 -29.01
CA PRO A 294 -30.70 16.29 -30.19
C PRO A 294 -31.94 17.15 -29.90
N PRO A 295 -31.93 18.43 -30.30
CA PRO A 295 -33.06 19.32 -30.06
C PRO A 295 -34.33 18.64 -30.57
N HIS A 296 -35.38 18.65 -29.75
CA HIS A 296 -36.67 18.09 -30.15
C HIS A 296 -37.06 18.70 -31.51
N PRO A 297 -37.48 17.87 -32.49
CA PRO A 297 -37.93 18.38 -33.77
C PRO A 297 -39.03 19.42 -33.51
N PRO A 298 -39.03 20.56 -34.22
CA PRO A 298 -40.04 21.59 -34.04
C PRO A 298 -41.42 20.94 -34.15
N HIS A 299 -42.23 21.10 -33.09
CA HIS A 299 -43.61 20.65 -33.10
C HIS A 299 -44.35 21.53 -34.11
N TYR A 300 -44.53 21.03 -35.33
CA TYR A 300 -45.30 21.74 -36.35
C TYR A 300 -46.76 21.77 -35.91
N PRO A 301 -47.34 22.95 -35.64
CA PRO A 301 -48.76 23.08 -35.37
C PRO A 301 -49.48 22.95 -36.71
N GLY A 302 -49.83 21.71 -37.11
CA GLY A 302 -50.44 21.52 -38.42
C GLY A 302 -50.99 20.15 -38.77
N ASP A 303 -50.87 19.13 -37.91
CA ASP A 303 -51.49 17.83 -38.20
C ASP A 303 -52.97 17.83 -37.80
N MET A 304 -53.78 18.56 -38.58
CA MET A 304 -55.24 18.47 -38.56
C MET A 304 -55.72 17.32 -39.46
N ARG A 305 -55.22 16.10 -39.23
CA ARG A 305 -55.79 14.88 -39.81
C ARG A 305 -56.52 14.10 -38.72
N GLY A 306 -57.69 14.60 -38.36
CA GLY A 306 -58.52 13.98 -37.33
C GLY A 306 -59.84 14.69 -37.11
N VAL A 307 -60.58 14.98 -38.19
CA VAL A 307 -62.05 15.12 -38.19
C VAL A 307 -62.57 14.51 -39.47
#